data_AF-A0A2H3HY46-F1
#
_entry.id   AF-A0A2H3HY46-F1
#
_cell.length_a   1.000
_cell.length_b   1.000
_cell.length_c   1.000
_cell.angle_alpha   90.00
_cell.angle_beta   90.00
_cell.angle_gamma   90.00
#
_symmetry.space_group_name_H-M   'P 1'
#
loop_
_entity.id
_entity.type
_entity.pdbx_description
1 polymer ?
#
loop_
_entity_poly.entity_id
_entity_poly.type
_entity_poly.pdbx_seq_one_letter_code
_entity_poly.pdbx_strand_id
1 'polypeptide(L)'
;MLIRQRNKFKIATGFAGTPYLGHALTKVGKSNIFYRMLLHRECPSWLYPVTMGATTIWERWNSMLPDGSINPGDMTSFNHYALGSVASWMHQTICGLKPVDAGWKTFKVEPVPGGNLQWAEAEYHSVYGKCRVRWEIKNKDEKNQQVFWLEVVVPLNTKCQVHFPGSKDSIIVGSGIREWEVGYHPEDWPVRALLPPFKPADDELPADEVLQHEW
;
A
#
# COMPACT_ATOMS: atom_id res chain seq x y z
N MET A 1 8.81 15.32 7.68
CA MET A 1 8.36 16.61 8.25
C MET A 1 7.35 17.31 7.31
N LEU A 2 7.68 17.56 6.04
CA LEU A 2 6.80 18.26 5.07
C LEU A 2 5.44 17.59 4.82
N ILE A 3 5.41 16.26 4.60
CA ILE A 3 4.15 15.50 4.33
C ILE A 3 3.12 15.68 5.46
N ARG A 4 3.59 15.63 6.72
CA ARG A 4 2.74 15.71 7.92
C ARG A 4 2.37 17.14 8.31
N GLN A 5 3.19 18.13 7.96
CA GLN A 5 3.01 19.53 8.39
C GLN A 5 2.34 20.41 7.34
N ARG A 6 2.76 20.29 6.07
CA ARG A 6 2.30 21.16 4.99
C ARG A 6 1.17 20.55 4.18
N ASN A 7 1.31 19.27 3.81
CA ASN A 7 0.39 18.66 2.86
C ASN A 7 -0.71 17.82 3.53
N LYS A 8 -0.64 17.59 4.85
CA LYS A 8 -1.59 16.73 5.59
C LYS A 8 -1.84 15.41 4.86
N PHE A 9 -0.76 14.75 4.45
CA PHE A 9 -0.76 13.50 3.70
C PHE A 9 -1.32 13.54 2.26
N LYS A 10 -1.73 14.71 1.74
CA LYS A 10 -2.03 14.89 0.31
C LYS A 10 -0.78 14.67 -0.54
N ILE A 11 -0.96 14.08 -1.72
CA ILE A 11 0.14 13.87 -2.66
C ILE A 11 0.49 15.19 -3.35
N ALA A 12 1.79 15.46 -3.50
CA ALA A 12 2.28 16.68 -4.17
C ALA A 12 3.33 16.38 -5.24
N THR A 13 3.48 15.11 -5.62
CA THR A 13 4.43 14.70 -6.67
C THR A 13 3.74 14.60 -8.03
N GLY A 14 4.45 14.99 -9.07
CA GLY A 14 4.09 14.69 -10.46
C GLY A 14 4.70 13.37 -10.94
N PHE A 15 4.73 13.15 -12.26
CA PHE A 15 5.13 11.89 -12.88
C PHE A 15 6.54 11.41 -12.48
N ALA A 16 7.48 12.32 -12.27
CA ALA A 16 8.85 11.96 -11.89
C ALA A 16 8.97 11.44 -10.44
N GLY A 17 8.09 11.86 -9.54
CA GLY A 17 8.18 11.55 -8.11
C GLY A 17 7.26 10.42 -7.65
N THR A 18 6.05 10.36 -8.21
CA THR A 18 5.00 9.42 -7.80
C THR A 18 5.42 7.94 -7.84
N PRO A 19 6.19 7.45 -8.84
CA PRO A 19 6.65 6.07 -8.87
C PRO A 19 7.59 5.68 -7.71
N TYR A 20 8.28 6.64 -7.09
CA TYR A 20 9.34 6.36 -6.12
C TYR A 20 8.98 6.72 -4.67
N LEU A 21 8.02 7.61 -4.47
CA LEU A 21 7.70 8.18 -3.15
C LEU A 21 7.43 7.11 -2.08
N GLY A 22 6.57 6.13 -2.39
CA GLY A 22 6.22 5.06 -1.46
C GLY A 22 7.41 4.17 -1.12
N HIS A 23 8.18 3.78 -2.13
CA HIS A 23 9.38 2.95 -1.95
C HIS A 23 10.44 3.66 -1.11
N ALA A 24 10.64 4.96 -1.35
CA ALA A 24 11.58 5.78 -0.58
C ALA A 24 11.16 5.90 0.89
N LEU A 25 9.87 6.11 1.17
CA LEU A 25 9.34 6.17 2.54
C LEU A 25 9.45 4.82 3.25
N THR A 26 9.11 3.71 2.58
CA THR A 26 9.28 2.36 3.14
C THR A 26 10.74 2.09 3.50
N LYS A 27 11.70 2.45 2.63
CA LYS A 27 13.14 2.24 2.85
C LYS A 27 13.67 2.90 4.13
N VAL A 28 13.06 3.99 4.58
CA VAL A 28 13.43 4.70 5.82
C VAL A 28 12.50 4.41 7.00
N GLY A 29 11.72 3.32 6.92
CA GLY A 29 10.81 2.90 8.00
C GLY A 29 9.64 3.86 8.22
N LYS A 30 9.13 4.46 7.14
CA LYS A 30 7.99 5.39 7.14
C LYS A 30 6.84 4.92 6.23
N SER A 31 6.65 3.60 6.13
CA SER A 31 5.54 2.98 5.39
C SER A 31 4.18 3.45 5.92
N ASN A 32 4.03 3.61 7.23
CA ASN A 32 2.81 4.15 7.87
C ASN A 32 2.41 5.55 7.34
N ILE A 33 3.37 6.43 7.06
CA ILE A 33 3.09 7.73 6.41
C ILE A 33 2.53 7.50 5.00
N PHE A 34 3.12 6.59 4.22
CA PHE A 34 2.64 6.34 2.86
C PHE A 34 1.28 5.66 2.83
N TYR A 35 0.97 4.76 3.78
CA TYR A 35 -0.39 4.26 3.97
C TYR A 35 -1.38 5.39 4.22
N ARG A 36 -1.02 6.39 5.03
CA ARG A 36 -1.90 7.54 5.30
C ARG A 36 -2.13 8.40 4.04
N MET A 37 -1.13 8.50 3.16
CA MET A 37 -1.26 9.15 1.85
C MET A 37 -2.13 8.34 0.88
N LEU A 38 -1.90 7.02 0.82
CA LEU A 38 -2.64 6.09 -0.05
C LEU A 38 -4.14 6.11 0.27
N LEU A 39 -4.49 6.16 1.56
CA LEU A 39 -5.86 6.16 2.06
C LEU A 39 -6.50 7.55 2.12
N HIS A 40 -5.80 8.61 1.68
CA HIS A 40 -6.35 9.96 1.68
C HIS A 40 -7.43 10.10 0.59
N ARG A 41 -8.58 10.70 0.91
CA ARG A 41 -9.75 10.76 0.01
C ARG A 41 -9.98 12.13 -0.65
N GLU A 42 -9.34 13.19 -0.18
CA GLU A 42 -9.48 14.51 -0.78
C GLU A 42 -8.47 14.79 -1.88
N CYS A 43 -8.83 15.67 -2.81
CA CYS A 43 -7.90 16.16 -3.82
C CYS A 43 -6.73 16.95 -3.18
N PRO A 44 -5.47 16.71 -3.62
CA PRO A 44 -5.00 15.62 -4.48
C PRO A 44 -4.72 14.30 -3.70
N SER A 45 -5.22 13.17 -4.22
CA SER A 45 -4.92 11.81 -3.75
C SER A 45 -5.29 10.73 -4.78
N TRP A 46 -4.96 9.46 -4.50
CA TRP A 46 -5.40 8.32 -5.33
C TRP A 46 -6.86 7.94 -5.14
N LEU A 47 -7.40 8.04 -3.91
CA LEU A 47 -8.81 7.70 -3.66
C LEU A 47 -9.76 8.84 -4.00
N TYR A 48 -9.26 10.07 -4.20
CA TYR A 48 -10.11 11.18 -4.64
C TYR A 48 -10.82 10.88 -5.97
N PRO A 49 -10.13 10.49 -7.07
CA PRO A 49 -10.80 10.05 -8.29
C PRO A 49 -11.83 8.94 -8.06
N VAL A 50 -11.52 7.96 -7.20
CA VAL A 50 -12.43 6.84 -6.88
C VAL A 50 -13.71 7.36 -6.21
N THR A 51 -13.59 8.30 -5.26
CA THR A 51 -14.75 8.97 -4.61
C THR A 51 -15.58 9.81 -5.58
N MET A 52 -15.01 10.18 -6.73
CA MET A 52 -15.67 10.90 -7.83
C MET A 52 -16.18 9.95 -8.93
N GLY A 53 -16.17 8.62 -8.71
CA GLY A 53 -16.66 7.62 -9.67
C GLY A 53 -15.66 7.18 -10.75
N ALA A 54 -14.37 7.45 -10.58
CA ALA A 54 -13.36 7.01 -11.53
C ALA A 54 -13.21 5.48 -11.57
N THR A 55 -13.18 4.93 -12.79
CA THR A 55 -12.85 3.51 -13.05
C THR A 55 -11.47 3.31 -13.66
N THR A 56 -10.75 4.40 -13.93
CA THR A 56 -9.38 4.43 -14.49
C THR A 56 -8.55 5.51 -13.81
N ILE A 57 -7.23 5.46 -13.96
CA ILE A 57 -6.33 6.47 -13.41
C ILE A 57 -6.37 7.72 -14.28
N TRP A 58 -6.52 8.88 -13.66
CA TRP A 58 -6.54 10.15 -14.37
C TRP A 58 -5.13 10.70 -14.63
N GLU A 59 -4.98 11.52 -15.66
CA GLU A 59 -3.72 12.20 -15.97
C GLU A 59 -3.32 13.21 -14.88
N ARG A 60 -4.29 13.96 -14.36
CA ARG A 60 -4.11 14.92 -13.29
C ARG A 60 -4.76 14.39 -12.01
N TRP A 61 -4.16 14.73 -10.87
CA TRP A 61 -4.80 14.52 -9.57
C TRP A 61 -6.18 15.18 -9.48
N ASN A 62 -6.39 16.25 -10.24
CA ASN A 62 -7.61 17.04 -10.31
C ASN A 62 -8.14 17.15 -11.76
N SER A 63 -8.12 16.05 -12.54
CA SER A 63 -8.75 16.05 -13.89
C SER A 63 -10.23 16.45 -13.81
N MET A 64 -10.92 16.03 -12.74
CA MET A 64 -12.15 16.66 -12.26
C MET A 64 -11.83 17.44 -10.97
N LEU A 65 -12.45 18.61 -10.81
CA LEU A 65 -12.36 19.45 -9.63
C LEU A 65 -13.40 19.02 -8.58
N PRO A 66 -13.26 19.44 -7.30
CA PRO A 66 -14.21 19.07 -6.24
C PRO A 66 -15.67 19.48 -6.50
N ASP A 67 -15.89 20.48 -7.35
CA ASP A 67 -17.23 20.94 -7.76
C ASP A 67 -17.82 20.14 -8.94
N GLY A 68 -17.10 19.11 -9.42
CA GLY A 68 -17.49 18.27 -10.55
C GLY A 68 -17.13 18.85 -11.92
N SER A 69 -16.60 20.07 -11.99
CA SER A 69 -16.14 20.65 -13.25
C SER A 69 -14.85 19.97 -13.73
N ILE A 70 -14.65 19.92 -15.05
CA ILE A 70 -13.42 19.40 -15.64
C ILE A 70 -12.32 20.45 -15.45
N ASN A 71 -11.10 19.99 -15.21
CA ASN A 71 -9.92 20.86 -15.16
C ASN A 71 -9.86 21.76 -16.41
N PRO A 72 -9.72 23.09 -16.26
CA PRO A 72 -9.76 24.01 -17.39
C PRO A 72 -8.50 23.95 -18.28
N GLY A 73 -7.47 23.17 -17.90
CA GLY A 73 -6.28 23.01 -18.71
C GLY A 73 -6.54 22.20 -19.98
N ASP A 74 -5.97 22.64 -21.10
CA ASP A 74 -6.13 22.04 -22.44
C ASP A 74 -5.68 20.57 -22.55
N MET A 75 -4.93 20.08 -21.56
CA MET A 75 -4.44 18.71 -21.48
C MET A 75 -5.03 18.03 -20.24
N THR A 76 -6.16 17.34 -20.43
CA THR A 76 -6.89 16.62 -19.38
C THR A 76 -7.43 15.29 -19.92
N SER A 77 -6.77 14.19 -19.56
CA SER A 77 -7.26 12.83 -19.77
C SER A 77 -7.75 12.18 -18.47
N PHE A 78 -8.79 11.35 -18.61
CA PHE A 78 -9.34 10.51 -17.53
C PHE A 78 -8.80 9.08 -17.57
N ASN A 79 -7.89 8.73 -18.49
CA ASN A 79 -7.34 7.39 -18.62
C ASN A 79 -5.85 7.42 -18.98
N HIS A 80 -5.00 7.54 -17.97
CA HIS A 80 -3.55 7.68 -18.09
C HIS A 80 -2.83 6.94 -16.95
N TYR A 81 -2.08 5.90 -17.27
CA TYR A 81 -1.56 4.95 -16.26
C TYR A 81 -0.45 5.51 -15.35
N ALA A 82 0.16 6.66 -15.67
CA ALA A 82 1.36 7.16 -14.99
C ALA A 82 1.20 7.26 -13.46
N LEU A 83 0.08 7.78 -12.96
CA LEU A 83 -0.18 7.88 -11.52
C LEU A 83 -0.59 6.53 -10.88
N GLY A 84 -0.88 5.52 -11.71
CA GLY A 84 -1.12 4.13 -11.33
C GLY A 84 0.15 3.37 -10.95
N SER A 85 1.33 3.99 -11.07
CA SER A 85 2.61 3.43 -10.61
C SER A 85 2.60 2.99 -9.14
N VAL A 86 1.67 3.52 -8.33
CA VAL A 86 1.44 3.13 -6.93
C VAL A 86 1.14 1.64 -6.77
N ALA A 87 0.56 0.98 -7.79
CA ALA A 87 0.27 -0.45 -7.77
C ALA A 87 1.55 -1.28 -7.53
N SER A 88 2.71 -0.81 -8.03
CA SER A 88 4.00 -1.46 -7.75
C SER A 88 4.31 -1.50 -6.25
N TRP A 89 4.02 -0.42 -5.52
CA TRP A 89 4.21 -0.36 -4.07
C TRP A 89 3.19 -1.25 -3.36
N MET A 90 1.95 -1.33 -3.84
CA MET A 90 0.94 -2.23 -3.28
C MET A 90 1.38 -3.69 -3.37
N HIS A 91 1.78 -4.16 -4.55
CA HIS A 91 2.26 -5.54 -4.73
C HIS A 91 3.52 -5.83 -3.90
N GLN A 92 4.48 -4.91 -3.93
CA GLN A 92 5.80 -5.14 -3.35
C GLN A 92 5.86 -4.86 -1.85
N THR A 93 5.04 -3.98 -1.29
CA THR A 93 5.12 -3.58 0.13
C THR A 93 3.93 -4.10 0.93
N ILE A 94 2.69 -3.87 0.47
CA ILE A 94 1.51 -4.40 1.17
C ILE A 94 1.57 -5.92 1.17
N CYS A 95 1.70 -6.53 -0.01
CA CYS A 95 1.78 -8.00 -0.12
C CYS A 95 3.22 -8.53 0.06
N GLY A 96 4.23 -7.69 -0.16
CA GLY A 96 5.62 -8.08 0.05
C GLY A 96 6.29 -8.83 -1.12
N LEU A 97 5.62 -9.01 -2.24
CA LEU A 97 6.06 -9.90 -3.33
C LEU A 97 6.99 -9.17 -4.31
N LYS A 98 8.28 -9.55 -4.32
CA LYS A 98 9.32 -8.86 -5.11
C LYS A 98 10.27 -9.87 -5.78
N PRO A 99 10.71 -9.65 -7.03
CA PRO A 99 11.81 -10.43 -7.58
C PRO A 99 13.12 -10.09 -6.87
N VAL A 100 13.97 -11.10 -6.65
CA VAL A 100 15.37 -10.91 -6.22
C VAL A 100 16.28 -11.06 -7.43
N ASP A 101 16.07 -12.12 -8.21
CA ASP A 101 16.76 -12.35 -9.47
C ASP A 101 15.87 -11.98 -10.66
N ALA A 102 16.50 -11.59 -11.76
CA ALA A 102 15.82 -11.45 -13.05
C ALA A 102 15.08 -12.76 -13.40
N GLY A 103 13.86 -12.62 -13.91
CA GLY A 103 13.02 -13.78 -14.25
C GLY A 103 12.44 -14.53 -13.05
N TRP A 104 12.56 -14.04 -11.82
CA TRP A 104 11.93 -14.61 -10.60
C TRP A 104 12.47 -15.99 -10.19
N LYS A 105 13.73 -16.33 -10.55
CA LYS A 105 14.38 -17.56 -10.09
C LYS A 105 14.47 -17.61 -8.56
N THR A 106 14.80 -16.46 -7.98
CA THR A 106 14.65 -16.17 -6.56
C THR A 106 13.73 -14.96 -6.42
N PHE A 107 12.81 -15.02 -5.46
CA PHE A 107 11.96 -13.90 -5.10
C PHE A 107 11.92 -13.74 -3.58
N LYS A 108 11.40 -12.61 -3.13
CA LYS A 108 11.25 -12.25 -1.73
C LYS A 108 9.76 -12.05 -1.42
N VAL A 109 9.38 -12.50 -0.23
CA VAL A 109 8.12 -12.18 0.44
C VAL A 109 8.45 -11.42 1.72
N GLU A 110 8.17 -10.13 1.72
CA GLU A 110 8.44 -9.20 2.83
C GLU A 110 7.24 -8.25 2.99
N PRO A 111 6.10 -8.76 3.49
CA PRO A 111 4.90 -7.96 3.69
C PRO A 111 5.14 -6.93 4.81
N VAL A 112 4.62 -5.73 4.61
CA VAL A 112 4.63 -4.66 5.61
C VAL A 112 3.18 -4.26 5.87
N PRO A 113 2.45 -4.97 6.76
CA PRO A 113 1.08 -4.63 7.08
C PRO A 113 0.96 -3.21 7.64
N GLY A 114 -0.16 -2.54 7.38
CA GLY A 114 -0.40 -1.18 7.82
C GLY A 114 -1.72 -0.63 7.29
N GLY A 115 -2.05 0.59 7.71
CA GLY A 115 -3.29 1.24 7.28
C GLY A 115 -4.57 0.52 7.74
N ASN A 116 -4.52 -0.18 8.87
CA ASN A 116 -5.59 -1.05 9.39
C ASN A 116 -6.04 -2.19 8.46
N LEU A 117 -5.28 -2.52 7.40
CA LEU A 117 -5.55 -3.68 6.57
C LEU A 117 -5.44 -4.97 7.40
N GLN A 118 -6.50 -5.77 7.40
CA GLN A 118 -6.53 -7.04 8.12
C GLN A 118 -5.95 -8.19 7.29
N TRP A 119 -5.97 -8.09 5.97
CA TRP A 119 -5.40 -9.08 5.08
C TRP A 119 -4.95 -8.44 3.76
N ALA A 120 -4.06 -9.11 3.05
CA ALA A 120 -3.79 -8.83 1.65
C ALA A 120 -3.33 -10.09 0.92
N GLU A 121 -3.56 -10.10 -0.39
CA GLU A 121 -3.17 -11.19 -1.27
C GLU A 121 -2.61 -10.64 -2.58
N ALA A 122 -1.57 -11.27 -3.10
CA ALA A 122 -1.07 -11.02 -4.45
C ALA A 122 -0.61 -12.32 -5.11
N GLU A 123 -0.83 -12.39 -6.41
CA GLU A 123 -0.42 -13.49 -7.26
C GLU A 123 0.35 -12.94 -8.48
N TYR A 124 1.48 -13.56 -8.80
CA TYR A 124 2.27 -13.24 -9.97
C TYR A 124 2.59 -14.53 -10.74
N HIS A 125 2.27 -14.53 -12.03
CA HIS A 125 2.54 -15.65 -12.94
C HIS A 125 3.92 -15.46 -13.54
N SER A 126 4.93 -16.09 -12.92
CA SER A 126 6.29 -16.09 -13.43
C SER A 126 6.47 -17.14 -14.53
N VAL A 127 7.62 -17.11 -15.20
CA VAL A 127 8.03 -18.15 -16.16
C VAL A 127 8.17 -19.54 -15.53
N TYR A 128 8.31 -19.62 -14.19
CA TYR A 128 8.39 -20.88 -13.45
C TYR A 128 7.02 -21.36 -12.94
N GLY A 129 5.98 -20.54 -13.09
CA GLY A 129 4.64 -20.76 -12.56
C GLY A 129 4.25 -19.72 -11.52
N LYS A 130 3.21 -20.06 -10.74
CA LYS A 130 2.56 -19.15 -9.80
C LYS A 130 3.41 -18.87 -8.56
N CYS A 131 3.74 -17.60 -8.35
CA CYS A 131 4.20 -17.05 -7.07
C CYS A 131 3.02 -16.37 -6.39
N ARG A 132 2.60 -16.81 -5.20
CA ARG A 132 1.49 -16.21 -4.47
C ARG A 132 1.87 -15.94 -3.02
N VAL A 133 1.36 -14.85 -2.49
CA VAL A 133 1.44 -14.51 -1.07
C VAL A 133 0.04 -14.12 -0.59
N ARG A 134 -0.36 -14.65 0.56
CA ARG A 134 -1.53 -14.21 1.30
C ARG A 134 -1.14 -14.05 2.75
N TRP A 135 -1.52 -12.94 3.37
CA TRP A 135 -1.39 -12.77 4.80
C TRP A 135 -2.68 -12.26 5.43
N GLU A 136 -2.83 -12.54 6.72
CA GLU A 136 -3.96 -12.12 7.53
C GLU A 136 -3.53 -11.85 8.97
N ILE A 137 -4.07 -10.80 9.58
CA ILE A 137 -3.95 -10.49 11.01
C ILE A 137 -5.15 -11.13 11.69
N LYS A 138 -4.90 -12.14 12.54
CA LYS A 138 -5.93 -12.85 13.30
C LYS A 138 -5.86 -12.47 14.78
N ASN A 139 -7.00 -12.40 15.44
CA ASN A 139 -7.09 -12.25 16.90
C ASN A 139 -7.12 -13.64 17.53
N LYS A 140 -6.20 -13.95 18.44
CA LYS A 140 -6.02 -15.33 18.95
C LYS A 140 -6.71 -15.59 20.30
N ASP A 141 -7.07 -14.58 21.07
CA ASP A 141 -7.63 -14.75 22.41
C ASP A 141 -8.45 -13.56 22.94
N GLU A 142 -9.11 -13.76 24.09
CA GLU A 142 -9.83 -12.74 24.87
C GLU A 142 -8.91 -11.59 25.35
N LYS A 143 -7.59 -11.75 25.22
CA LYS A 143 -6.56 -10.75 25.58
C LYS A 143 -6.13 -9.89 24.39
N ASN A 144 -6.80 -10.00 23.23
CA ASN A 144 -6.51 -9.27 22.00
C ASN A 144 -5.07 -9.43 21.49
N GLN A 145 -4.44 -10.58 21.69
CA GLN A 145 -3.15 -10.85 21.03
C GLN A 145 -3.37 -11.09 19.54
N GLN A 146 -2.67 -10.29 18.73
CA GLN A 146 -2.73 -10.41 17.29
C GLN A 146 -1.63 -11.33 16.78
N VAL A 147 -1.98 -12.16 15.80
CA VAL A 147 -1.04 -13.03 15.09
C VAL A 147 -1.07 -12.71 13.61
N PHE A 148 0.11 -12.73 13.00
CA PHE A 148 0.29 -12.60 11.57
C PHE A 148 0.40 -14.00 10.98
N TRP A 149 -0.64 -14.41 10.24
CA TRP A 149 -0.66 -15.63 9.44
C TRP A 149 -0.19 -15.32 8.02
N LEU A 150 0.67 -16.18 7.47
CA LEU A 150 1.26 -16.02 6.15
C LEU A 150 1.24 -17.35 5.40
N GLU A 151 0.72 -17.34 4.18
CA GLU A 151 0.84 -18.42 3.20
C GLU A 151 1.61 -17.93 1.97
N VAL A 152 2.58 -18.73 1.53
CA VAL A 152 3.38 -18.48 0.33
C VAL A 152 3.36 -19.69 -0.58
N VAL A 153 3.05 -19.48 -1.86
CA VAL A 153 3.18 -20.48 -2.92
C VAL A 153 4.45 -20.21 -3.69
N VAL A 154 5.37 -21.17 -3.65
CA VAL A 154 6.67 -21.12 -4.33
C VAL A 154 6.66 -22.10 -5.51
N PRO A 155 6.77 -21.65 -6.77
CA PRO A 155 6.75 -22.53 -7.92
C PRO A 155 7.99 -23.44 -7.97
N LEU A 156 7.89 -24.54 -8.72
CA LEU A 156 9.00 -25.47 -8.91
C LEU A 156 10.24 -24.76 -9.45
N ASN A 157 11.41 -25.27 -9.06
CA ASN A 157 12.71 -24.76 -9.52
C ASN A 157 12.97 -23.29 -9.13
N THR A 158 12.29 -22.75 -8.11
CA THR A 158 12.55 -21.41 -7.55
C THR A 158 12.81 -21.46 -6.05
N LYS A 159 13.28 -20.34 -5.49
CA LYS A 159 13.45 -20.13 -4.05
C LYS A 159 12.77 -18.84 -3.61
N CYS A 160 12.25 -18.83 -2.39
CA CYS A 160 11.66 -17.65 -1.78
C CYS A 160 12.43 -17.27 -0.50
N GLN A 161 12.79 -16.00 -0.38
CA GLN A 161 13.28 -15.38 0.87
C GLN A 161 12.08 -14.79 1.61
N VAL A 162 11.73 -15.35 2.76
CA VAL A 162 10.58 -14.90 3.57
C VAL A 162 11.09 -14.06 4.72
N HIS A 163 10.54 -12.85 4.87
CA HIS A 163 10.74 -11.95 5.99
C HIS A 163 9.41 -11.71 6.69
N PHE A 164 9.40 -11.85 8.02
CA PHE A 164 8.23 -11.53 8.82
C PHE A 164 8.22 -10.05 9.23
N PRO A 165 7.05 -9.43 9.41
CA PRO A 165 6.94 -8.05 9.89
C PRO A 165 7.75 -7.84 11.18
N GLY A 166 8.56 -6.79 11.22
CA GLY A 166 9.40 -6.44 12.38
C GLY A 166 10.66 -7.31 12.57
N SER A 167 10.83 -8.39 11.80
CA SER A 167 12.03 -9.22 11.86
C SER A 167 13.09 -8.74 10.87
N LYS A 168 14.36 -8.78 11.29
CA LYS A 168 15.52 -8.59 10.39
C LYS A 168 15.97 -9.90 9.74
N ASP A 169 15.56 -11.02 10.31
CA ASP A 169 15.94 -12.34 9.85
C ASP A 169 15.09 -12.77 8.65
N SER A 170 15.65 -13.66 7.85
CA SER A 170 14.99 -14.23 6.68
C SER A 170 15.09 -15.74 6.67
N ILE A 171 14.05 -16.41 6.19
CA ILE A 171 14.05 -17.85 5.95
C ILE A 171 14.05 -18.09 4.45
N ILE A 172 14.93 -18.97 3.96
CA ILE A 172 14.93 -19.40 2.57
C ILE A 172 14.14 -20.71 2.45
N VAL A 173 13.12 -20.71 1.59
CA VAL A 173 12.33 -21.91 1.28
C VAL A 173 12.40 -22.26 -0.20
N GLY A 174 12.34 -23.55 -0.49
CA GLY A 174 12.15 -24.06 -1.85
C GLY A 174 10.67 -24.12 -2.24
N SER A 175 10.39 -24.80 -3.35
CA SER A 175 9.05 -24.96 -3.90
C SER A 175 8.04 -25.60 -2.94
N GLY A 176 6.76 -25.35 -3.21
CA GLY A 176 5.63 -25.84 -2.44
C GLY A 176 4.81 -24.72 -1.80
N ILE A 177 3.76 -25.12 -1.08
CA ILE A 177 2.96 -24.22 -0.24
C ILE A 177 3.60 -24.21 1.14
N ARG A 178 3.79 -23.02 1.70
CA ARG A 178 4.40 -22.81 3.01
C ARG A 178 3.52 -21.90 3.84
N GLU A 179 3.34 -22.26 5.10
CA GLU A 179 2.48 -21.52 6.03
C GLU A 179 3.22 -21.25 7.33
N TRP A 180 2.97 -20.07 7.90
CA TRP A 180 3.51 -19.66 9.19
C TRP A 180 2.50 -18.83 9.96
N GLU A 181 2.68 -18.83 11.28
CA GLU A 181 2.00 -17.94 12.20
C GLU A 181 3.04 -17.36 13.16
N VAL A 182 3.07 -16.04 13.30
CA VAL A 182 3.98 -15.33 14.20
C VAL A 182 3.22 -14.28 15.01
N GLY A 183 3.70 -13.96 16.21
CA GLY A 183 3.13 -12.87 17.00
C GLY A 183 3.25 -11.54 16.25
N TYR A 184 2.20 -10.72 16.29
CA TYR A 184 2.12 -9.45 15.60
C TYR A 184 1.76 -8.32 16.54
N HIS A 185 2.49 -7.21 16.42
CA HIS A 185 2.19 -5.99 17.16
C HIS A 185 1.94 -4.89 16.12
N PRO A 186 0.71 -4.37 16.01
CA PRO A 186 0.41 -3.31 15.06
C PRO A 186 1.12 -2.02 15.47
N GLU A 187 1.51 -1.22 14.47
CA GLU A 187 1.90 0.16 14.72
C GLU A 187 0.68 1.02 15.08
N ASP A 188 0.92 2.08 15.86
CA ASP A 188 -0.11 3.08 16.15
C ASP A 188 -0.69 3.66 14.86
N TRP A 189 -2.02 3.61 14.75
CA TRP A 189 -2.77 4.10 13.61
C TRP A 189 -4.02 4.88 14.06
N PRO A 190 -4.37 6.01 13.40
CA PRO A 190 -3.68 6.63 12.28
C PRO A 190 -2.50 7.52 12.68
N VAL A 191 -1.53 7.62 11.77
CA VAL A 191 -0.48 8.63 11.88
C VAL A 191 -1.10 10.02 11.76
N ARG A 192 -0.90 10.87 12.78
CA ARG A 192 -1.47 12.23 12.82
C ARG A 192 -0.58 13.26 12.11
N ALA A 193 -1.21 14.27 11.52
CA ALA A 193 -0.51 15.47 11.08
C ALA A 193 0.22 16.15 12.24
N LEU A 194 1.29 16.86 11.91
CA LEU A 194 2.01 17.70 12.85
C LEU A 194 1.46 19.11 12.68
N LEU A 195 0.55 19.50 13.57
CA LEU A 195 -0.08 20.81 13.54
C LEU A 195 0.66 21.79 14.46
N PRO A 196 0.63 23.11 14.15
CA PRO A 196 1.05 24.13 15.10
C PRO A 196 0.19 24.04 16.38
N PRO A 197 0.74 24.39 17.56
CA PRO A 197 0.07 24.22 18.85
C PRO A 197 -1.27 24.95 19.02
N PHE A 198 -1.61 25.89 18.11
CA PHE A 198 -2.81 26.73 18.19
C PHE A 198 -3.84 26.47 17.07
N LYS A 199 -3.66 25.43 16.24
CA LYS A 199 -4.61 25.09 15.17
C LYS A 199 -5.40 23.84 15.55
N PRO A 200 -6.75 23.85 15.46
CA PRO A 200 -7.56 22.65 15.70
C PRO A 200 -7.17 21.54 14.71
N ALA A 201 -7.29 20.29 15.16
CA ALA A 201 -7.06 19.13 14.32
C ALA A 201 -8.20 18.98 13.32
N ASP A 202 -7.90 19.25 12.05
CA ASP A 202 -8.82 19.14 10.91
C ASP A 202 -8.45 17.97 9.98
N ASP A 203 -7.58 17.06 10.43
CA ASP A 203 -7.03 15.93 9.66
C ASP A 203 -7.45 14.58 10.29
N GLU A 204 -8.72 14.47 10.64
CA GLU A 204 -9.31 13.17 10.96
C GLU A 204 -9.40 12.35 9.68
N LEU A 205 -9.05 11.05 9.74
CA LEU A 205 -9.57 10.13 8.73
C LEU A 205 -11.09 10.31 8.77
N PRO A 206 -11.79 10.49 7.63
CA PRO A 206 -13.23 10.29 7.67
C PRO A 206 -13.47 8.93 8.34
N ALA A 207 -14.50 8.85 9.19
CA ALA A 207 -14.92 7.59 9.80
C ALA A 207 -14.98 6.50 8.71
N ASP A 208 -14.90 5.22 9.08
CA ASP A 208 -14.96 4.07 8.15
C ASP A 208 -16.32 4.02 7.39
N GLU A 209 -16.59 5.02 6.56
CA GLU A 209 -17.58 5.02 5.51
C GLU A 209 -16.96 4.14 4.44
N VAL A 210 -17.48 2.92 4.39
CA VAL A 210 -17.37 2.03 3.24
C VAL A 210 -17.62 2.90 2.01
N LEU A 211 -16.65 2.99 1.10
CA LEU A 211 -16.87 3.61 -0.20
C LEU A 211 -18.08 2.88 -0.81
N GLN A 212 -19.22 3.55 -0.91
CA GLN A 212 -20.49 2.98 -1.37
C GLN A 212 -20.43 2.72 -2.87
N HIS A 213 -19.63 1.74 -3.27
CA HIS A 213 -19.62 1.21 -4.61
C HIS A 213 -19.72 -0.31 -4.50
N GLU A 214 -20.94 -0.80 -4.74
CA GLU A 214 -21.19 -2.20 -5.09
C GLU A 214 -20.50 -2.43 -6.45
N TRP A 215 -19.49 -3.30 -6.47
CA TRP A 215 -18.86 -3.76 -7.70
C TRP A 215 -19.67 -4.90 -8.30
#